data_AF-A0A2E2K5I9-F1
#
_entry.id   AF-A0A2E2K5I9-F1
#
_cell.length_a   1.000
_cell.length_b   1.000
_cell.length_c   1.000
_cell.angle_alpha   90.00
_cell.angle_beta   90.00
_cell.angle_gamma   90.00
#
_symmetry.space_group_name_H-M   'P 1'
#
loop_
_entity.id
_entity.type
_entity.pdbx_description
1 polymer ?
#
loop_
_entity_poly.entity_id
_entity_poly.type
_entity_poly.pdbx_seq_one_letter_code
_entity_poly.pdbx_strand_id
1 'polypeptide(L)'
;MPSTPDTLAERETSYSYIPFDPLPVQTLMGASCSPESLERELKSIDKVVLRDIRDSFPDQTVRLAVAEFDSGGSLNFGPTTVGYEGSSYQVIIDYVNTDTATGSFLVKREVAGQIPERKWWGGKYIYPDYEKGKSVKLFERVPNTVVTNYTVLPNPNDGLFQAFQAFKNLPNAETDISSIEDAGYEVVNLPVYVGVGLRLTATIKVLKGEVNLSGLPQIAAEAKAGNLTGTLVVQTLGATGELVSSNLPLPSELDRTTTQNAILSLGAIKALLPDENMRITPRVIGIYNPVGGGQSFVNGVISALAADRLTWYQPCDYIYKKS
;
A
#
# COMPACT_ATOMS: atom_id res chain seq x y z
N MET A 1 -8.36 21.01 26.53
CA MET A 1 -7.74 21.86 25.49
C MET A 1 -8.58 21.70 24.24
N PRO A 2 -8.90 22.78 23.48
CA PRO A 2 -9.62 22.61 22.22
C PRO A 2 -8.73 21.85 21.25
N SER A 3 -9.24 20.75 20.70
CA SER A 3 -8.55 19.96 19.68
C SER A 3 -8.38 20.80 18.43
N THR A 4 -7.18 20.80 17.85
CA THR A 4 -6.94 21.35 16.52
C THR A 4 -7.88 20.66 15.51
N PRO A 5 -8.42 21.39 14.52
CA PRO A 5 -9.26 20.77 13.50
C PRO A 5 -8.42 19.79 12.68
N ASP A 6 -8.89 18.55 12.59
CA ASP A 6 -8.26 17.48 11.80
C ASP A 6 -8.05 17.93 10.34
N THR A 7 -6.86 17.69 9.83
CA THR A 7 -6.53 17.87 8.41
C THR A 7 -7.35 16.92 7.53
N LEU A 8 -7.47 17.21 6.23
CA LEU A 8 -8.13 16.31 5.27
C LEU A 8 -7.51 14.90 5.31
N ALA A 9 -6.18 14.80 5.47
CA ALA A 9 -5.52 13.52 5.69
C ALA A 9 -5.98 12.85 6.98
N GLU A 10 -6.06 13.56 8.11
CA GLU A 10 -6.52 12.98 9.39
C GLU A 10 -8.00 12.57 9.36
N ARG A 11 -8.87 13.31 8.65
CA ARG A 11 -10.30 12.99 8.52
C ARG A 11 -10.58 11.85 7.55
N GLU A 12 -9.87 11.81 6.42
CA GLU A 12 -10.15 10.85 5.34
C GLU A 12 -9.29 9.59 5.45
N THR A 13 -8.07 9.69 5.98
CA THR A 13 -7.08 8.60 5.82
C THR A 13 -6.91 7.74 7.05
N SER A 14 -7.18 8.22 8.27
CA SER A 14 -7.04 7.42 9.50
C SER A 14 -5.82 6.48 9.53
N TYR A 15 -4.72 6.88 8.87
CA TYR A 15 -3.52 6.08 8.64
C TYR A 15 -3.71 4.74 7.86
N SER A 16 -4.51 4.72 6.79
CA SER A 16 -4.85 3.47 6.10
C SER A 16 -3.71 2.97 5.20
N TYR A 17 -3.07 1.89 5.65
CA TYR A 17 -2.37 0.98 4.77
C TYR A 17 -3.32 0.45 3.69
N ILE A 18 -2.95 0.58 2.42
CA ILE A 18 -3.73 0.08 1.29
C ILE A 18 -2.96 -1.09 0.65
N PRO A 19 -3.35 -2.34 0.93
CA PRO A 19 -2.80 -3.51 0.28
C PRO A 19 -3.31 -3.62 -1.16
N PHE A 20 -2.46 -4.11 -2.05
CA PHE A 20 -2.86 -4.52 -3.39
C PHE A 20 -1.97 -5.67 -3.88
N ASP A 21 -2.30 -6.25 -5.03
CA ASP A 21 -1.57 -7.40 -5.57
C ASP A 21 -0.07 -7.10 -5.74
N PRO A 22 0.81 -8.04 -5.35
CA PRO A 22 2.22 -7.74 -5.23
C PRO A 22 2.88 -7.38 -6.56
N LEU A 23 3.44 -6.17 -6.65
CA LEU A 23 4.14 -5.70 -7.84
C LEU A 23 5.65 -5.94 -7.75
N PRO A 24 6.35 -6.24 -8.87
CA PRO A 24 7.81 -6.38 -8.86
C PRO A 24 8.50 -5.05 -8.54
N VAL A 25 9.63 -5.14 -7.84
CA VAL A 25 10.55 -4.00 -7.65
C VAL A 25 11.82 -4.18 -8.48
N GLN A 26 12.51 -3.08 -8.75
CA GLN A 26 13.90 -3.08 -9.16
C GLN A 26 14.77 -2.98 -7.91
N THR A 27 15.79 -3.85 -7.79
CA THR A 27 16.70 -3.82 -6.65
C THR A 27 18.03 -3.18 -7.05
N LEU A 28 18.44 -2.13 -6.34
CA LEU A 28 19.73 -1.48 -6.50
C LEU A 28 20.52 -1.49 -5.18
N MET A 29 21.82 -1.21 -5.25
CA MET A 29 22.66 -1.08 -4.06
C MET A 29 22.30 0.20 -3.28
N GLY A 30 22.04 0.07 -1.99
CA GLY A 30 21.72 1.20 -1.12
C GLY A 30 22.93 2.03 -0.70
N ALA A 31 22.67 3.14 0.00
CA ALA A 31 23.70 4.09 0.41
C ALA A 31 24.82 3.46 1.26
N SER A 32 24.48 2.47 2.10
CA SER A 32 25.45 1.67 2.87
C SER A 32 26.47 0.92 2.01
N CYS A 33 26.23 0.77 0.70
CA CYS A 33 27.15 0.09 -0.19
C CYS A 33 28.31 0.99 -0.67
N SER A 34 28.29 2.29 -0.34
CA SER A 34 29.31 3.27 -0.70
C SER A 34 29.67 4.16 0.50
N PRO A 35 30.27 3.60 1.56
CA PRO A 35 30.69 4.38 2.72
C PRO A 35 31.73 5.42 2.34
N GLU A 36 31.71 6.57 3.00
CA GLU A 36 32.71 7.62 2.82
C GLU A 36 34.12 7.11 3.20
N SER A 37 35.17 7.71 2.62
CA SER A 37 36.56 7.29 2.89
C SER A 37 36.92 7.32 4.36
N LEU A 38 36.46 8.35 5.09
CA LEU A 38 36.67 8.50 6.52
C LEU A 38 35.95 7.40 7.32
N GLU A 39 34.71 7.06 6.96
CA GLU A 39 33.98 5.96 7.59
C GLU A 39 34.72 4.63 7.39
N ARG A 40 35.23 4.41 6.18
CA ARG A 40 35.97 3.20 5.82
C ARG A 40 37.23 3.03 6.67
N GLU A 41 37.96 4.11 6.91
CA GLU A 41 39.16 4.11 7.74
C GLU A 41 38.83 3.94 9.22
N LEU A 42 37.92 4.76 9.77
CA LEU A 42 37.56 4.72 11.19
C LEU A 42 36.99 3.38 11.63
N LYS A 43 36.13 2.78 10.80
CA LYS A 43 35.53 1.47 11.10
C LYS A 43 36.44 0.30 10.68
N SER A 44 37.61 0.56 10.09
CA SER A 44 38.51 -0.48 9.56
C SER A 44 37.78 -1.45 8.61
N ILE A 45 36.95 -0.91 7.71
CA ILE A 45 36.18 -1.70 6.74
C ILE A 45 37.13 -2.24 5.68
N ASP A 46 37.24 -3.56 5.62
CA ASP A 46 37.99 -4.28 4.59
C ASP A 46 37.16 -4.36 3.31
N LYS A 47 35.97 -4.97 3.41
CA LYS A 47 35.10 -5.26 2.27
C LYS A 47 33.65 -4.88 2.56
N VAL A 48 33.00 -4.29 1.57
CA VAL A 48 31.55 -4.10 1.53
C VAL A 48 30.92 -5.29 0.83
N VAL A 49 29.92 -5.90 1.45
CA VAL A 49 29.17 -7.03 0.89
C VAL A 49 27.69 -6.71 0.88
N LEU A 50 26.96 -7.13 -0.15
CA LEU A 50 25.51 -6.97 -0.17
C LEU A 50 24.90 -7.79 0.98
N ARG A 51 24.00 -7.19 1.75
CA ARG A 51 23.32 -7.89 2.85
C ARG A 51 22.44 -9.00 2.28
N ASP A 52 22.29 -10.13 2.97
CA ASP A 52 21.31 -11.14 2.55
C ASP A 52 19.92 -10.52 2.45
N ILE A 53 19.16 -10.89 1.43
CA ILE A 53 17.84 -10.32 1.19
C ILE A 53 16.89 -10.55 2.37
N ARG A 54 17.07 -11.66 3.10
CA ARG A 54 16.26 -12.02 4.28
C ARG A 54 16.47 -11.03 5.43
N ASP A 55 17.67 -10.50 5.55
CA ASP A 55 18.08 -9.56 6.61
C ASP A 55 18.03 -8.09 6.13
N SER A 56 17.66 -7.88 4.87
CA SER A 56 17.62 -6.56 4.24
C SER A 56 16.39 -5.74 4.64
N PHE A 57 15.36 -6.37 5.21
CA PHE A 57 14.15 -5.70 5.66
C PHE A 57 14.29 -5.33 7.15
N PRO A 58 14.26 -4.03 7.51
CA PRO A 58 14.46 -3.60 8.89
C PRO A 58 13.28 -3.91 9.81
N ASP A 59 12.06 -3.97 9.27
CA ASP A 59 10.84 -4.08 10.07
C ASP A 59 10.18 -5.45 9.91
N GLN A 60 9.71 -6.02 11.02
CA GLN A 60 8.72 -7.09 11.02
C GLN A 60 7.40 -6.53 11.54
N THR A 61 6.34 -6.62 10.74
CA THR A 61 5.07 -5.96 11.08
C THR A 61 3.86 -6.81 10.72
N VAL A 62 2.75 -6.52 11.42
CA VAL A 62 1.42 -7.00 11.08
C VAL A 62 0.59 -5.80 10.67
N ARG A 63 0.13 -5.77 9.42
CA ARG A 63 -0.72 -4.69 8.91
C ARG A 63 -2.13 -5.20 8.67
N LEU A 64 -3.11 -4.42 9.08
CA LEU A 64 -4.54 -4.69 8.89
C LEU A 64 -5.11 -3.63 7.96
N ALA A 65 -5.91 -4.05 6.98
CA ALA A 65 -6.74 -3.17 6.19
C ALA A 65 -8.14 -3.76 6.10
N VAL A 66 -9.16 -2.91 6.26
CA VAL A 66 -10.57 -3.27 6.12
C VAL A 66 -11.16 -2.42 5.00
N ALA A 67 -11.80 -3.07 4.04
CA ALA A 67 -12.55 -2.42 2.98
C ALA A 67 -14.00 -2.90 2.99
N GLU A 68 -14.93 -1.98 2.73
CA GLU A 68 -16.35 -2.29 2.51
C GLU A 68 -16.62 -2.37 1.01
N PHE A 69 -17.42 -3.34 0.58
CA PHE A 69 -17.95 -3.37 -0.79
C PHE A 69 -19.13 -2.42 -0.90
N ASP A 70 -19.08 -1.48 -1.84
CA ASP A 70 -20.21 -0.64 -2.18
C ASP A 70 -21.25 -1.40 -3.02
N SER A 71 -22.39 -0.73 -3.28
CA SER A 71 -23.47 -1.26 -4.11
C SER A 71 -23.07 -1.60 -5.56
N GLY A 72 -21.94 -1.10 -6.04
CA GLY A 72 -21.36 -1.39 -7.35
C GLY A 72 -20.31 -2.50 -7.34
N GLY A 73 -20.02 -3.10 -6.18
CA GLY A 73 -18.97 -4.11 -6.01
C GLY A 73 -17.56 -3.55 -5.87
N SER A 74 -17.43 -2.23 -5.70
CA SER A 74 -16.17 -1.54 -5.51
C SER A 74 -15.77 -1.54 -4.03
N LEU A 75 -14.49 -1.83 -3.74
CA LEU A 75 -13.89 -1.78 -2.40
C LEU A 75 -13.48 -0.37 -1.96
N ASN A 76 -14.01 0.08 -0.83
CA ASN A 76 -13.59 1.32 -0.18
C ASN A 76 -12.88 0.99 1.13
N PHE A 77 -11.57 1.24 1.18
CA PHE A 77 -10.77 1.11 2.39
C PHE A 77 -11.06 2.27 3.34
N GLY A 78 -11.26 1.97 4.62
CA GLY A 78 -11.55 2.99 5.62
C GLY A 78 -11.10 2.58 7.04
N PRO A 79 -11.15 3.52 8.00
CA PRO A 79 -10.78 3.26 9.39
C PRO A 79 -11.64 2.23 10.12
N THR A 80 -12.85 1.97 9.61
CA THR A 80 -13.82 1.23 10.39
C THR A 80 -13.43 -0.24 10.47
N THR A 81 -13.21 -0.69 11.70
CA THR A 81 -13.10 -2.11 12.05
C THR A 81 -14.45 -2.66 12.52
N VAL A 82 -15.53 -1.89 12.39
CA VAL A 82 -16.89 -2.31 12.70
C VAL A 82 -17.62 -2.59 11.39
N GLY A 83 -18.15 -3.81 11.26
CA GLY A 83 -18.99 -4.22 10.15
C GLY A 83 -20.47 -4.18 10.54
N TYR A 84 -21.33 -3.77 9.61
CA TYR A 84 -22.77 -3.64 9.83
C TYR A 84 -23.58 -4.71 9.08
N GLU A 85 -24.71 -5.10 9.66
CA GLU A 85 -25.63 -6.08 9.09
C GLU A 85 -25.98 -5.78 7.63
N GLY A 86 -25.89 -6.80 6.77
CA GLY A 86 -26.20 -6.70 5.35
C GLY A 86 -25.03 -6.22 4.48
N SER A 87 -24.00 -5.60 5.06
CA SER A 87 -22.79 -5.18 4.34
C SER A 87 -21.82 -6.34 4.09
N SER A 88 -21.00 -6.17 3.05
CA SER A 88 -19.89 -7.08 2.73
C SER A 88 -18.57 -6.35 2.91
N TYR A 89 -17.57 -7.05 3.43
CA TYR A 89 -16.24 -6.51 3.72
C TYR A 89 -15.15 -7.41 3.17
N GLN A 90 -14.01 -6.82 2.87
CA GLN A 90 -12.74 -7.51 2.67
C GLN A 90 -11.78 -7.08 3.76
N VAL A 91 -11.31 -8.05 4.55
CA VAL A 91 -10.30 -7.83 5.59
C VAL A 91 -9.00 -8.44 5.14
N ILE A 92 -7.95 -7.63 5.05
CA ILE A 92 -6.62 -8.04 4.65
C ILE A 92 -5.67 -7.90 5.83
N ILE A 93 -4.93 -8.96 6.12
CA ILE A 93 -3.93 -9.00 7.19
C ILE A 93 -2.60 -9.46 6.61
N ASP A 94 -1.59 -8.62 6.69
CA ASP A 94 -0.27 -8.89 6.18
C ASP A 94 0.72 -9.13 7.30
N TYR A 95 1.31 -10.32 7.33
CA TYR A 95 2.44 -10.67 8.19
C TYR A 95 3.70 -10.62 7.36
N VAL A 96 4.45 -9.53 7.46
CA VAL A 96 5.49 -9.19 6.48
C VAL A 96 6.74 -8.64 7.13
N ASN A 97 7.88 -9.00 6.54
CA ASN A 97 9.12 -8.27 6.71
C ASN A 97 9.15 -7.18 5.64
N THR A 98 9.30 -5.93 6.05
CA THR A 98 9.15 -4.77 5.17
C THR A 98 10.26 -3.77 5.33
N ASP A 99 10.47 -3.03 4.25
CA ASP A 99 11.13 -1.75 4.22
C ASP A 99 10.17 -0.73 3.57
N THR A 100 10.45 0.55 3.74
CA THR A 100 9.68 1.63 3.14
C THR A 100 10.52 2.35 2.10
N ALA A 101 10.07 2.30 0.85
CA ALA A 101 10.65 3.08 -0.24
C ALA A 101 9.75 4.28 -0.55
N THR A 102 10.34 5.36 -1.05
CA THR A 102 9.59 6.53 -1.53
C THR A 102 9.14 6.28 -2.95
N GLY A 103 7.83 6.29 -3.20
CA GLY A 103 7.28 6.35 -4.55
C GLY A 103 6.92 7.78 -4.93
N SER A 104 7.46 8.29 -6.03
CA SER A 104 7.14 9.62 -6.54
C SER A 104 6.20 9.57 -7.73
N PHE A 105 5.11 10.35 -7.67
CA PHE A 105 4.04 10.33 -8.66
C PHE A 105 3.65 11.74 -9.08
N LEU A 106 3.28 11.90 -10.35
CA LEU A 106 2.58 13.10 -10.82
C LEU A 106 1.08 12.87 -10.69
N VAL A 107 0.41 13.71 -9.92
CA VAL A 107 -1.01 13.55 -9.61
C VAL A 107 -1.77 14.78 -10.06
N LYS A 108 -2.78 14.58 -10.90
CA LYS A 108 -3.75 15.60 -11.28
C LYS A 108 -5.11 15.24 -10.71
N ARG A 109 -5.78 16.20 -10.08
CA ARG A 109 -7.13 16.05 -9.54
C ARG A 109 -8.09 16.93 -10.33
N GLU A 110 -9.16 16.35 -10.86
CA GLU A 110 -10.14 17.05 -11.69
C GLU A 110 -11.55 16.80 -11.18
N VAL A 111 -12.46 17.76 -11.38
CA VAL A 111 -13.88 17.56 -11.09
C VAL A 111 -14.48 16.58 -12.08
N ALA A 112 -14.95 15.43 -11.59
CA ALA A 112 -15.66 14.43 -12.38
C ALA A 112 -17.15 14.79 -12.56
N GLY A 113 -17.73 15.44 -11.56
CA GLY A 113 -19.13 15.88 -11.57
C GLY A 113 -19.57 16.45 -10.22
N GLN A 114 -20.85 16.79 -10.12
CA GLN A 114 -21.45 17.27 -8.88
C GLN A 114 -22.81 16.59 -8.63
N ILE A 115 -23.06 16.22 -7.39
CA ILE A 115 -24.35 15.75 -6.89
C ILE A 115 -25.13 16.99 -6.42
N PRO A 116 -26.27 17.35 -7.02
CA PRO A 116 -26.98 18.57 -6.65
C PRO A 116 -27.40 18.57 -5.18
N GLU A 117 -27.01 19.60 -4.43
CA GLU A 117 -27.39 19.76 -3.03
C GLU A 117 -28.86 20.20 -2.97
N ARG A 118 -29.69 19.47 -2.21
CA ARG A 118 -31.09 19.84 -1.99
C ARG A 118 -31.16 20.85 -0.84
N LYS A 119 -31.44 22.11 -1.16
CA LYS A 119 -31.64 23.16 -0.16
C LYS A 119 -32.98 22.98 0.55
N TRP A 120 -33.10 23.58 1.74
CA TRP A 120 -34.29 23.45 2.60
C TRP A 120 -35.59 23.95 1.92
N TRP A 121 -35.48 24.88 0.97
CA TRP A 121 -36.59 25.35 0.12
C TRP A 121 -36.87 24.45 -1.10
N GLY A 122 -36.29 23.25 -1.17
CA GLY A 122 -36.50 22.28 -2.25
C GLY A 122 -35.72 22.53 -3.54
N GLY A 123 -34.98 23.64 -3.64
CA GLY A 123 -34.12 23.96 -4.78
C GLY A 123 -32.88 23.07 -4.85
N LYS A 124 -32.43 22.74 -6.06
CA LYS A 124 -31.15 22.07 -6.32
C LYS A 124 -30.06 23.11 -6.52
N TYR A 125 -28.95 22.97 -5.82
CA TYR A 125 -27.79 23.87 -5.93
C TYR A 125 -26.56 23.09 -6.43
N ILE A 126 -25.83 23.70 -7.36
CA ILE A 126 -24.56 23.21 -7.92
C ILE A 126 -23.57 24.36 -7.77
N TYR A 127 -22.35 24.06 -7.36
CA TYR A 127 -21.31 25.07 -7.15
C TYR A 127 -20.74 25.51 -8.51
N PRO A 128 -20.85 26.79 -8.91
CA PRO A 128 -20.38 27.26 -10.22
C PRO A 128 -18.87 27.07 -10.40
N ASP A 129 -18.11 27.19 -9.31
CA ASP A 129 -16.64 27.11 -9.36
C ASP A 129 -16.10 25.70 -9.58
N TYR A 130 -16.94 24.65 -9.65
CA TYR A 130 -16.52 23.25 -9.81
C TYR A 130 -17.10 22.63 -11.08
N GLU A 131 -16.84 23.24 -12.23
CA GLU A 131 -17.22 22.67 -13.52
C GLU A 131 -16.48 21.37 -13.83
N LYS A 132 -17.13 20.43 -14.52
CA LYS A 132 -16.53 19.14 -14.89
C LYS A 132 -15.28 19.36 -15.74
N GLY A 133 -14.19 18.67 -15.38
CA GLY A 133 -12.87 18.78 -16.03
C GLY A 133 -12.01 19.92 -15.49
N LYS A 134 -12.54 20.77 -14.60
CA LYS A 134 -11.72 21.80 -13.94
C LYS A 134 -10.70 21.13 -13.02
N SER A 135 -9.43 21.54 -13.16
CA SER A 135 -8.36 21.14 -12.24
C SER A 135 -8.57 21.76 -10.87
N VAL A 136 -8.33 20.97 -9.84
CA VAL A 136 -8.44 21.37 -8.42
C VAL A 136 -7.15 20.96 -7.75
N LYS A 137 -6.63 21.78 -6.82
CA LYS A 137 -5.42 21.39 -6.09
C LYS A 137 -5.67 20.12 -5.28
N LEU A 138 -4.64 19.30 -5.14
CA LEU A 138 -4.76 17.97 -4.56
C LEU A 138 -5.35 18.01 -3.15
N PHE A 139 -4.85 18.95 -2.33
CA PHE A 139 -5.27 19.15 -0.94
C PHE A 139 -6.30 20.27 -0.77
N GLU A 140 -6.81 20.86 -1.85
CA GLU A 140 -7.89 21.83 -1.76
C GLU A 140 -9.17 21.14 -1.28
N ARG A 141 -9.82 21.78 -0.31
CA ARG A 141 -11.09 21.31 0.21
C ARG A 141 -12.19 21.61 -0.81
N VAL A 142 -12.83 20.54 -1.28
CA VAL A 142 -14.03 20.63 -2.11
C VAL A 142 -15.28 20.30 -1.29
N PRO A 143 -16.46 20.84 -1.64
CA PRO A 143 -17.72 20.41 -1.04
C PRO A 143 -17.98 18.91 -1.25
N ASN A 144 -18.64 18.25 -0.29
CA ASN A 144 -18.95 16.81 -0.35
C ASN A 144 -19.82 16.41 -1.56
N THR A 145 -20.50 17.38 -2.17
CA THR A 145 -21.28 17.19 -3.39
C THR A 145 -20.43 17.16 -4.65
N VAL A 146 -19.18 17.59 -4.60
CA VAL A 146 -18.25 17.59 -5.74
C VAL A 146 -17.51 16.26 -5.77
N VAL A 147 -17.69 15.53 -6.86
CA VAL A 147 -16.99 14.27 -7.12
C VAL A 147 -15.73 14.59 -7.92
N THR A 148 -14.57 14.16 -7.43
CA THR A 148 -13.28 14.34 -8.13
C THR A 148 -12.74 13.03 -8.64
N ASN A 149 -12.06 13.07 -9.78
CA ASN A 149 -11.27 11.97 -10.33
C ASN A 149 -9.78 12.31 -10.25
N TYR A 150 -8.94 11.29 -10.25
CA TYR A 150 -7.50 11.42 -10.13
C TYR A 150 -6.81 10.75 -11.32
N THR A 151 -5.88 11.46 -11.92
CA THR A 151 -4.96 10.92 -12.91
C THR A 151 -3.58 10.85 -12.25
N VAL A 152 -3.00 9.66 -12.20
CA VAL A 152 -1.70 9.42 -11.58
C VAL A 152 -0.75 8.87 -12.64
N LEU A 153 0.42 9.49 -12.77
CA LEU A 153 1.47 9.09 -13.69
C LEU A 153 2.77 8.85 -12.91
N PRO A 154 3.67 7.98 -13.41
CA PRO A 154 5.04 7.90 -12.90
C PRO A 154 5.72 9.26 -12.97
N ASN A 155 6.53 9.61 -11.96
CA ASN A 155 7.32 10.83 -12.00
C ASN A 155 8.61 10.58 -12.82
N PRO A 156 8.78 11.21 -14.00
CA PRO A 156 9.98 11.05 -14.81
C PRO A 156 11.21 11.76 -14.21
N ASN A 157 11.04 12.57 -13.16
CA ASN A 157 12.15 13.24 -12.48
C ASN A 157 12.55 12.55 -11.16
N ASP A 158 11.90 11.44 -10.81
CA ASP A 158 12.42 10.56 -9.77
C ASP A 158 13.78 10.01 -10.24
N GLY A 159 14.74 9.82 -9.33
CA GLY A 159 16.15 9.50 -9.65
C GLY A 159 16.34 8.26 -10.55
N LEU A 160 15.28 7.46 -10.67
CA LEU A 160 15.02 6.38 -11.61
C LEU A 160 15.27 6.75 -13.09
N PHE A 161 14.66 7.83 -13.60
CA PHE A 161 14.74 8.17 -15.02
C PHE A 161 16.08 8.83 -15.35
N GLN A 162 16.64 9.62 -14.42
CA GLN A 162 17.97 10.21 -14.59
C GLN A 162 19.06 9.15 -14.64
N ALA A 163 19.01 8.12 -13.79
CA ALA A 163 19.95 7.00 -13.86
C ALA A 163 19.84 6.25 -15.19
N PHE A 164 18.63 5.94 -15.65
CA PHE A 164 18.42 5.25 -16.93
C PHE A 164 18.79 6.10 -18.16
N GLN A 165 18.51 7.41 -18.15
CA GLN A 165 18.95 8.35 -19.19
C GLN A 165 20.46 8.52 -19.21
N ALA A 166 21.11 8.59 -18.04
CA ALA A 166 22.56 8.63 -17.91
C ALA A 166 23.23 7.37 -18.49
N PHE A 167 22.60 6.18 -18.34
CA PHE A 167 23.06 4.95 -18.98
C PHE A 167 22.84 4.90 -20.50
N LYS A 168 21.91 5.68 -21.07
CA LYS A 168 21.56 5.67 -22.49
C LYS A 168 22.14 6.82 -23.33
N ASN A 169 22.92 7.74 -22.75
CA ASN A 169 23.41 8.95 -23.45
C ASN A 169 22.30 9.68 -24.21
N LEU A 170 21.08 9.71 -23.66
CA LEU A 170 19.98 10.46 -24.24
C LEU A 170 20.11 11.93 -23.81
N PRO A 171 19.93 12.91 -24.72
CA PRO A 171 19.99 14.32 -24.36
C PRO A 171 18.94 14.60 -23.29
N ASN A 172 19.38 15.21 -22.19
CA ASN A 172 18.61 15.58 -21.00
C ASN A 172 17.14 15.89 -21.34
N ALA A 173 16.25 14.92 -21.15
CA ALA A 173 14.83 15.22 -21.03
C ALA A 173 14.62 15.77 -19.60
N GLU A 174 15.19 16.95 -19.32
CA GLU A 174 14.68 17.83 -18.26
C GLU A 174 13.26 18.17 -18.70
N THR A 175 12.30 17.38 -18.22
CA THR A 175 10.90 17.76 -18.33
C THR A 175 10.73 18.91 -17.35
N ASP A 176 10.75 20.12 -17.90
CA ASP A 176 10.59 21.37 -17.17
C ASP A 176 9.37 21.25 -16.25
N ILE A 177 9.61 21.21 -14.94
CA ILE A 177 8.58 21.00 -13.91
C ILE A 177 7.50 22.08 -14.02
N SER A 178 7.83 23.27 -14.50
CA SER A 178 6.86 24.34 -14.75
C SER A 178 5.78 23.94 -15.76
N SER A 179 6.14 23.21 -16.82
CA SER A 179 5.17 22.70 -17.82
C SER A 179 4.23 21.62 -17.27
N ILE A 180 4.68 20.90 -16.22
CA ILE A 180 3.91 19.87 -15.53
C ILE A 180 2.92 20.52 -14.55
N GLU A 181 3.37 21.54 -13.81
CA GLU A 181 2.51 22.35 -12.94
C GLU A 181 1.45 23.10 -13.74
N ASP A 182 1.81 23.68 -14.90
CA ASP A 182 0.88 24.36 -15.81
C ASP A 182 -0.21 23.40 -16.37
N ALA A 183 0.11 22.11 -16.49
CA ALA A 183 -0.85 21.06 -16.86
C ALA A 183 -1.75 20.60 -15.69
N GLY A 184 -1.54 21.16 -14.49
CA GLY A 184 -2.31 20.88 -13.28
C GLY A 184 -1.86 19.62 -12.53
N TYR A 185 -0.67 19.10 -12.79
CA TYR A 185 -0.09 17.99 -12.04
C TYR A 185 0.72 18.50 -10.85
N GLU A 186 0.62 17.79 -9.73
CA GLU A 186 1.41 18.01 -8.52
C GLU A 186 2.27 16.79 -8.23
N VAL A 187 3.52 17.00 -7.80
CA VAL A 187 4.41 15.91 -7.37
C VAL A 187 3.98 15.43 -5.98
N VAL A 188 3.72 14.13 -5.85
CA VAL A 188 3.33 13.50 -4.59
C VAL A 188 4.29 12.36 -4.29
N ASN A 189 4.85 12.39 -3.08
CA ASN A 189 5.68 11.31 -2.57
C ASN A 189 4.86 10.48 -1.58
N LEU A 190 4.73 9.19 -1.86
CA LEU A 190 4.00 8.23 -1.04
C LEU A 190 4.98 7.22 -0.44
N PRO A 191 4.82 6.85 0.84
CA PRO A 191 5.50 5.67 1.38
C PRO A 191 4.94 4.41 0.70
N VAL A 192 5.82 3.68 0.02
CA VAL A 192 5.51 2.41 -0.65
C VAL A 192 6.18 1.28 0.13
N TYR A 193 5.39 0.32 0.58
CA TYR A 193 5.89 -0.79 1.37
C TYR A 193 6.43 -1.88 0.45
N VAL A 194 7.73 -2.17 0.59
CA VAL A 194 8.41 -3.25 -0.12
C VAL A 194 8.73 -4.34 0.87
N GLY A 195 8.35 -5.58 0.57
CA GLY A 195 8.50 -6.65 1.55
C GLY A 195 8.28 -8.03 1.01
N VAL A 196 8.40 -8.98 1.93
CA VAL A 196 8.07 -10.39 1.75
C VAL A 196 7.33 -10.94 2.96
N GLY A 197 6.47 -11.91 2.75
CA GLY A 197 5.70 -12.52 3.85
C GLY A 197 4.42 -13.19 3.37
N LEU A 198 3.36 -13.02 4.14
CA LEU A 198 2.07 -13.67 3.95
C LEU A 198 0.93 -12.67 4.04
N ARG A 199 -0.06 -12.84 3.17
CA ARG A 199 -1.32 -12.12 3.18
C ARG A 199 -2.46 -13.07 3.49
N LEU A 200 -3.31 -12.70 4.43
CA LEU A 200 -4.63 -13.31 4.58
C LEU A 200 -5.66 -12.34 4.07
N THR A 201 -6.58 -12.86 3.27
CA THR A 201 -7.75 -12.12 2.79
C THR A 201 -9.00 -12.85 3.24
N ALA A 202 -9.77 -12.24 4.13
CA ALA A 202 -11.09 -12.69 4.50
C ALA A 202 -12.13 -11.89 3.73
N THR A 203 -12.96 -12.56 2.93
CA THR A 203 -14.13 -11.94 2.29
C THR A 203 -15.35 -12.28 3.13
N ILE A 204 -16.00 -11.27 3.70
CA ILE A 204 -16.97 -11.40 4.78
C ILE A 204 -18.30 -10.79 4.36
N LYS A 205 -19.41 -11.43 4.73
CA LYS A 205 -20.75 -10.86 4.73
C LYS A 205 -21.29 -10.88 6.15
N VAL A 206 -21.71 -9.72 6.64
CA VAL A 206 -22.32 -9.60 7.97
C VAL A 206 -23.79 -9.97 7.88
N LEU A 207 -24.19 -10.94 8.68
CA LEU A 207 -25.54 -11.50 8.69
C LEU A 207 -26.43 -10.90 9.77
N LYS A 208 -25.85 -10.48 10.90
CA LYS A 208 -26.60 -9.99 12.07
C LYS A 208 -25.82 -8.94 12.84
N GLY A 209 -26.49 -7.84 13.19
CA GLY A 209 -25.99 -6.81 14.10
C GLY A 209 -24.70 -6.14 13.64
N GLU A 210 -23.91 -5.70 14.62
CA GLU A 210 -22.59 -5.12 14.42
C GLU A 210 -21.53 -6.17 14.76
N VAL A 211 -20.50 -6.29 13.93
CA VAL A 211 -19.41 -7.25 14.12
C VAL A 211 -18.06 -6.55 14.20
N ASN A 212 -17.17 -7.09 15.02
CA ASN A 212 -15.81 -6.60 15.12
C ASN A 212 -14.88 -7.29 14.11
N LEU A 213 -14.32 -6.52 13.19
CA LEU A 213 -13.40 -6.92 12.13
C LEU A 213 -11.93 -6.54 12.42
N SER A 214 -11.60 -6.14 13.65
CA SER A 214 -10.28 -5.63 14.02
C SER A 214 -9.16 -6.68 14.01
N GLY A 215 -9.44 -7.93 13.63
CA GLY A 215 -8.45 -9.00 13.55
C GLY A 215 -9.06 -10.40 13.43
N LEU A 216 -8.23 -11.38 13.10
CA LEU A 216 -8.65 -12.79 12.93
C LEU A 216 -9.35 -13.38 14.16
N PRO A 217 -8.90 -13.14 15.41
CA PRO A 217 -9.56 -13.74 16.58
C PRO A 217 -11.02 -13.27 16.72
N GLN A 218 -11.27 -11.97 16.48
CA GLN A 218 -12.60 -11.37 16.52
C GLN A 218 -13.47 -11.91 15.38
N ILE A 219 -12.93 -11.93 14.16
CA ILE A 219 -13.61 -12.47 12.98
C ILE A 219 -14.02 -13.94 13.20
N ALA A 220 -13.15 -14.77 13.78
CA ALA A 220 -13.46 -16.16 14.10
C ALA A 220 -14.56 -16.30 15.16
N ALA A 221 -14.57 -15.43 16.17
CA ALA A 221 -15.59 -15.43 17.20
C ALA A 221 -16.97 -15.08 16.62
N GLU A 222 -17.03 -14.08 15.75
CA GLU A 222 -18.26 -13.65 15.06
C GLU A 222 -18.76 -14.69 14.05
N ALA A 223 -17.85 -15.35 13.33
CA ALA A 223 -18.19 -16.48 12.45
C ALA A 223 -18.83 -17.63 13.25
N LYS A 224 -18.23 -17.98 14.41
CA LYS A 224 -18.75 -19.02 15.32
C LYS A 224 -20.12 -18.65 15.90
N ALA A 225 -20.35 -17.37 16.18
CA ALA A 225 -21.64 -16.88 16.64
C ALA A 225 -22.72 -16.87 15.54
N GLY A 226 -22.33 -17.08 14.28
CA GLY A 226 -23.23 -16.99 13.12
C GLY A 226 -23.64 -15.55 12.79
N ASN A 227 -22.85 -14.57 13.22
CA ASN A 227 -23.07 -13.15 12.95
C ASN A 227 -22.48 -12.74 11.59
N LEU A 228 -21.54 -13.53 11.06
CA LEU A 228 -20.97 -13.34 9.73
C LEU A 228 -20.72 -14.68 9.03
N THR A 229 -20.57 -14.64 7.71
CA THR A 229 -20.11 -15.75 6.86
C THR A 229 -19.05 -15.23 5.90
N GLY A 230 -18.26 -16.10 5.30
CA GLY A 230 -17.24 -15.67 4.36
C GLY A 230 -16.30 -16.77 3.89
N THR A 231 -15.23 -16.35 3.24
CA THR A 231 -14.12 -17.21 2.84
C THR A 231 -12.81 -16.61 3.32
N LEU A 232 -11.82 -17.47 3.54
CA LEU A 232 -10.46 -17.09 3.91
C LEU A 232 -9.48 -17.64 2.88
N VAL A 233 -8.58 -16.78 2.41
CA VAL A 233 -7.49 -17.14 1.49
C VAL A 233 -6.16 -16.70 2.11
N VAL A 234 -5.15 -17.57 2.00
CA VAL A 234 -3.76 -17.23 2.35
C VAL A 234 -2.92 -17.21 1.09
N GLN A 235 -2.14 -16.15 0.92
CA GLN A 235 -1.28 -15.92 -0.23
C GLN A 235 0.14 -15.58 0.27
N THR A 236 1.17 -16.01 -0.46
CA THR A 236 2.53 -15.54 -0.21
C THR A 236 2.85 -14.26 -0.96
N LEU A 237 3.58 -13.38 -0.30
CA LEU A 237 4.08 -12.14 -0.85
C LEU A 237 5.59 -12.30 -1.03
N GLY A 238 6.04 -12.53 -2.26
CA GLY A 238 7.47 -12.58 -2.57
C GLY A 238 8.26 -13.76 -1.96
N ALA A 239 7.60 -14.71 -1.29
CA ALA A 239 8.21 -15.94 -0.77
C ALA A 239 7.70 -17.15 -1.55
N THR A 240 8.62 -17.91 -2.15
CA THR A 240 8.29 -19.13 -2.92
C THR A 240 9.24 -20.27 -2.57
N GLY A 241 8.71 -21.49 -2.49
CA GLY A 241 9.48 -22.71 -2.21
C GLY A 241 8.53 -23.91 -2.11
N GLU A 242 9.06 -25.12 -2.25
CA GLU A 242 8.27 -26.36 -2.21
C GLU A 242 7.56 -26.55 -0.85
N LEU A 243 8.26 -26.20 0.24
CA LEU A 243 7.71 -26.22 1.59
C LEU A 243 6.64 -25.14 1.81
N VAL A 244 6.66 -24.03 1.07
CA VAL A 244 5.59 -23.03 1.15
C VAL A 244 4.34 -23.54 0.48
N SER A 245 4.47 -24.06 -0.75
CA SER A 245 3.32 -24.53 -1.52
C SER A 245 2.58 -25.69 -0.85
N SER A 246 3.29 -26.55 -0.13
CA SER A 246 2.71 -27.68 0.60
C SER A 246 2.03 -27.30 1.91
N ASN A 247 2.36 -26.13 2.49
CA ASN A 247 1.80 -25.64 3.76
C ASN A 247 0.75 -24.53 3.59
N LEU A 248 0.54 -24.03 2.36
CA LEU A 248 -0.50 -23.05 2.08
C LEU A 248 -1.89 -23.69 2.23
N PRO A 249 -2.75 -23.15 3.12
CA PRO A 249 -4.09 -23.68 3.29
C PRO A 249 -4.93 -23.41 2.03
N LEU A 250 -5.78 -24.37 1.69
CA LEU A 250 -6.73 -24.18 0.61
C LEU A 250 -7.79 -23.13 1.02
N PRO A 251 -8.28 -22.33 0.06
CA PRO A 251 -9.43 -21.47 0.27
C PRO A 251 -10.58 -22.27 0.90
N SER A 252 -11.12 -21.76 2.00
CA SER A 252 -12.15 -22.45 2.78
C SER A 252 -13.14 -21.48 3.39
N GLU A 253 -14.33 -21.99 3.72
CA GLU A 253 -15.35 -21.23 4.42
C GLU A 253 -14.80 -20.73 5.77
N LEU A 254 -15.16 -19.50 6.10
CA LEU A 254 -14.73 -18.85 7.31
C LEU A 254 -15.47 -19.45 8.51
N ASP A 255 -14.75 -20.26 9.26
CA ASP A 255 -15.19 -20.79 10.55
C ASP A 255 -14.04 -20.77 11.57
N ARG A 256 -14.32 -21.27 12.78
CA ARG A 256 -13.31 -21.35 13.85
C ARG A 256 -12.11 -22.22 13.44
N THR A 257 -12.36 -23.35 12.79
CA THR A 257 -11.35 -24.34 12.38
C THR A 257 -10.46 -23.75 11.28
N THR A 258 -11.06 -23.16 10.24
CA THR A 258 -10.36 -22.49 9.15
C THR A 258 -9.48 -21.36 9.66
N THR A 259 -9.98 -20.56 10.61
CA THR A 259 -9.18 -19.47 11.18
C THR A 259 -8.01 -19.98 12.02
N GLN A 260 -8.21 -21.05 12.81
CA GLN A 260 -7.13 -21.70 13.56
C GLN A 260 -6.09 -22.33 12.64
N ASN A 261 -6.53 -23.04 11.59
CA ASN A 261 -5.65 -23.63 10.59
C ASN A 261 -4.84 -22.56 9.87
N ALA A 262 -5.47 -21.43 9.51
CA ALA A 262 -4.77 -20.31 8.90
C ALA A 262 -3.69 -19.75 9.84
N ILE A 263 -4.00 -19.52 11.12
CA ILE A 263 -3.02 -19.04 12.11
C ILE A 263 -1.83 -20.01 12.24
N LEU A 264 -2.11 -21.31 12.29
CA LEU A 264 -1.06 -22.35 12.35
C LEU A 264 -0.20 -22.37 11.09
N SER A 265 -0.83 -22.33 9.90
CA SER A 265 -0.13 -22.25 8.62
C SER A 265 0.72 -21.00 8.50
N LEU A 266 0.26 -19.85 8.99
CA LEU A 266 1.06 -18.63 9.03
C LEU A 266 2.29 -18.80 9.91
N GLY A 267 2.14 -19.38 11.10
CA GLY A 267 3.26 -19.64 12.00
C GLY A 267 4.29 -20.58 11.37
N ALA A 268 3.82 -21.65 10.73
CA ALA A 268 4.65 -22.62 10.02
C ALA A 268 5.41 -21.97 8.86
N ILE A 269 4.72 -21.23 7.98
CA ILE A 269 5.37 -20.59 6.83
C ILE A 269 6.29 -19.45 7.26
N LYS A 270 5.94 -18.68 8.30
CA LYS A 270 6.83 -17.66 8.86
C LYS A 270 8.15 -18.28 9.35
N ALA A 271 8.09 -19.44 10.00
CA ALA A 271 9.29 -20.16 10.45
C ALA A 271 10.17 -20.65 9.28
N LEU A 272 9.62 -20.78 8.08
CA LEU A 272 10.36 -21.16 6.87
C LEU A 272 10.98 -19.96 6.13
N LEU A 273 10.59 -18.71 6.43
CA LEU A 273 11.15 -17.53 5.75
C LEU A 273 12.70 -17.43 5.82
N PRO A 274 13.35 -17.83 6.93
CA PRO A 274 14.82 -17.86 7.00
C PRO A 274 15.47 -19.03 6.25
N ASP A 275 14.71 -20.02 5.78
CA ASP A 275 15.26 -21.24 5.16
C ASP A 275 16.05 -20.91 3.88
N GLU A 276 17.19 -21.57 3.69
CA GLU A 276 18.06 -21.35 2.53
C GLU A 276 17.40 -21.81 1.21
N ASN A 277 16.52 -22.81 1.26
CA ASN A 277 15.76 -23.29 0.11
C ASN A 277 14.57 -22.38 -0.24
N MET A 278 14.29 -21.38 0.60
CA MET A 278 13.28 -20.37 0.32
C MET A 278 13.80 -19.38 -0.71
N ARG A 279 13.09 -19.22 -1.82
CA ARG A 279 13.37 -18.11 -2.75
C ARG A 279 12.58 -16.88 -2.33
N ILE A 280 13.32 -15.87 -1.90
CA ILE A 280 12.82 -14.55 -1.50
C ILE A 280 12.97 -13.58 -2.68
N THR A 281 11.90 -12.87 -3.01
CA THR A 281 11.85 -11.87 -4.07
C THR A 281 11.03 -10.70 -3.56
N PRO A 282 11.65 -9.56 -3.22
CA PRO A 282 10.94 -8.38 -2.72
C PRO A 282 9.83 -7.95 -3.67
N ARG A 283 8.69 -7.53 -3.12
CA ARG A 283 7.54 -7.02 -3.87
C ARG A 283 7.03 -5.75 -3.22
N VAL A 284 6.44 -4.87 -4.02
CA VAL A 284 5.54 -3.86 -3.46
C VAL A 284 4.30 -4.58 -2.94
N ILE A 285 3.98 -4.40 -1.66
CA ILE A 285 2.83 -5.09 -1.03
C ILE A 285 1.67 -4.14 -0.75
N GLY A 286 1.94 -2.84 -0.70
CA GLY A 286 0.92 -1.81 -0.47
C GLY A 286 1.54 -0.43 -0.35
N ILE A 287 0.68 0.55 -0.11
CA ILE A 287 1.06 1.96 0.07
C ILE A 287 0.47 2.53 1.35
N TYR A 288 1.08 3.59 1.84
CA TYR A 288 0.42 4.54 2.71
C TYR A 288 -0.18 5.67 1.87
N ASN A 289 -1.48 5.89 1.97
CA ASN A 289 -2.18 6.93 1.20
C ASN A 289 -2.60 8.12 2.10
N PRO A 290 -1.81 9.21 2.16
CA PRO A 290 -2.17 10.45 2.86
C PRO A 290 -3.08 11.37 2.05
N VAL A 291 -3.31 11.09 0.76
CA VAL A 291 -4.03 11.98 -0.17
C VAL A 291 -5.54 11.74 -0.12
N GLY A 292 -5.95 10.51 0.16
CA GLY A 292 -7.34 10.07 -0.01
C GLY A 292 -7.66 9.79 -1.48
N GLY A 293 -8.82 10.26 -1.96
CA GLY A 293 -9.20 10.14 -3.38
C GLY A 293 -9.78 8.79 -3.80
N GLY A 294 -10.03 7.90 -2.83
CA GLY A 294 -10.68 6.61 -3.03
C GLY A 294 -10.00 5.73 -4.08
N GLN A 295 -10.79 4.88 -4.73
CA GLN A 295 -10.28 3.93 -5.71
C GLN A 295 -9.62 4.57 -6.92
N SER A 296 -10.12 5.72 -7.40
CA SER A 296 -9.54 6.38 -8.58
C SER A 296 -8.07 6.71 -8.37
N PHE A 297 -7.72 7.22 -7.18
CA PHE A 297 -6.34 7.53 -6.85
C PHE A 297 -5.52 6.25 -6.67
N VAL A 298 -6.02 5.29 -5.89
CA VAL A 298 -5.33 4.02 -5.61
C VAL A 298 -5.03 3.25 -6.90
N ASN A 299 -6.00 3.11 -7.79
CA ASN A 299 -5.83 2.44 -9.07
C ASN A 299 -4.84 3.19 -9.97
N GLY A 300 -4.84 4.52 -9.91
CA GLY A 300 -3.83 5.34 -10.58
C GLY A 300 -2.41 5.03 -10.07
N VAL A 301 -2.21 4.99 -8.75
CA VAL A 301 -0.91 4.66 -8.14
C VAL A 301 -0.47 3.23 -8.51
N ILE A 302 -1.38 2.25 -8.44
CA ILE A 302 -1.09 0.86 -8.86
C ILE A 302 -0.68 0.82 -10.34
N SER A 303 -1.40 1.54 -11.20
CA SER A 303 -1.09 1.61 -12.64
C SER A 303 0.28 2.24 -12.89
N ALA A 304 0.62 3.30 -12.15
CA ALA A 304 1.93 3.95 -12.25
C ALA A 304 3.06 3.01 -11.80
N LEU A 305 2.90 2.31 -10.67
CA LEU A 305 3.86 1.32 -10.16
C LEU A 305 3.98 0.06 -11.04
N ALA A 306 2.93 -0.28 -11.78
CA ALA A 306 2.96 -1.39 -12.74
C ALA A 306 3.63 -0.98 -14.05
N ALA A 307 3.44 0.27 -14.48
CA ALA A 307 4.07 0.83 -15.67
C ALA A 307 5.58 1.05 -15.47
N ASP A 308 5.97 1.56 -14.30
CA ASP A 308 7.36 1.75 -13.92
C ASP A 308 7.64 1.14 -12.55
N ARG A 309 8.64 0.25 -12.49
CA ARG A 309 8.92 -0.51 -11.28
C ARG A 309 9.59 0.39 -10.27
N LEU A 310 9.04 0.39 -9.05
CA LEU A 310 9.68 1.04 -7.92
C LEU A 310 11.09 0.49 -7.71
N THR A 311 12.07 1.38 -7.57
CA THR A 311 13.39 1.00 -7.09
C THR A 311 13.40 0.89 -5.58
N TRP A 312 13.91 -0.24 -5.11
CA TRP A 312 14.22 -0.49 -3.72
C TRP A 312 15.73 -0.69 -3.56
N TYR A 313 16.28 -0.08 -2.52
CA TYR A 313 17.71 -0.01 -2.28
C TYR A 313 18.13 -1.02 -1.22
N GLN A 314 18.72 -2.13 -1.65
CA GLN A 314 19.17 -3.18 -0.75
C GLN A 314 20.41 -2.73 0.04
N PRO A 315 20.40 -2.85 1.39
CA PRO A 315 21.54 -2.47 2.21
C PRO A 315 22.75 -3.40 2.00
N CYS A 316 23.90 -2.93 2.46
CA CYS A 316 25.15 -3.68 2.50
C CYS A 316 25.65 -3.81 3.94
N ASP A 317 26.42 -4.87 4.17
CA ASP A 317 27.17 -5.12 5.39
C ASP A 317 28.67 -4.91 5.17
N TYR A 318 29.39 -4.81 6.28
CA TYR A 318 30.82 -4.56 6.30
C TYR A 318 31.58 -5.73 6.93
N ILE A 319 32.62 -6.18 6.23
CA ILE A 319 33.65 -7.06 6.78
C ILE A 319 34.76 -6.16 7.29
N TYR A 320 35.08 -6.28 8.57
CA TYR A 320 36.11 -5.48 9.23
C TYR A 320 37.46 -6.20 9.21
N LYS A 321 38.55 -5.43 9.14
CA LYS A 321 39.91 -5.95 9.29
C LYS A 321 40.03 -6.59 10.68
N LYS A 322 40.55 -7.81 10.74
CA LYS A 322 40.92 -8.43 12.02
C LYS A 322 42.13 -7.67 12.58
N SER A 323 41.98 -7.19 13.82
CA SER A 323 43.07 -6.63 14.62
C SER A 323 44.14 -7.65 14.90
#